data_AF-A0A8J2RLL3-F1
#
_entry.id   AF-A0A8J2RLL3-F1
#
_cell.length_a   1.000
_cell.length_b   1.000
_cell.length_c   1.000
_cell.angle_alpha   90.00
_cell.angle_beta   90.00
_cell.angle_gamma   90.00
#
_symmetry.space_group_name_H-M   'P 1'
#
loop_
_entity.id
_entity.type
_entity.pdbx_description
1 polymer ?
#
loop_
_entity_poly.entity_id
_entity_poly.type
_entity_poly.pdbx_seq_one_letter_code
_entity_poly.pdbx_strand_id
1 'polypeptide(L)'
;MDSTRISVSALGRDVLGGVLVPGEAIRIEHKVVPDTERYFFFNQPAKFKHSLLGINSHLKDSIEQGFVDLNLLWFADFMRTDPSEGDENEALISVFFRVVRRTETLDQHFFNSQMYNYQVDSGGWATHLVEQVVYGAELICTMRRPVDWRRESKDSAEENIYLVAKAYFDRIIGPHAVNTEPPPELDKMSCRILSSLEDVQPTETSFRQSCEFLRDVVNFKEDHQPAKLWRPIYIVRRQIPKQLETRILLDRLTDKRMKVERKWHWIMKESRRIAKHPFLNRVPPFEKAICQFIDLLEPIENEIMQFNANVIAKKCIQDQLWNDTKTIADGVLLSDMVEWLIQRRSEIDAICLMLKGNQMGMFDMAEIESRPLSHCEKRSRVFVLKIDYIPDPLMERIQNLMGNLEPVMKLPVFPAIASGKERLGIISRTFHEFSEEARWCSNEQYSYYQIGLVPASTSPLEDGTIKTILHPAITAPVETTCLPIARSSPVESEKSLNKDQQHQQLLCLPIINNLSQNPAGNVPKKTLTVSNQSDNPYEKVAYFLLKSIMMISPETFDDENNV
;
A
#
# COMPACT_ATOMS: atom_id res chain seq x y z
N MET A 1 -7.58 20.49 -32.60
CA MET A 1 -7.22 21.00 -31.26
C MET A 1 -5.97 20.25 -30.83
N ASP A 2 -4.93 20.95 -30.40
CA ASP A 2 -3.70 20.34 -29.88
C ASP A 2 -3.99 19.74 -28.49
N SER A 3 -4.03 18.41 -28.39
CA SER A 3 -4.36 17.69 -27.15
C SER A 3 -3.27 17.76 -26.09
N THR A 4 -2.13 18.40 -26.40
CA THR A 4 -0.98 18.52 -25.49
C THR A 4 -1.05 19.75 -24.58
N ARG A 5 -2.01 20.66 -24.81
CA ARG A 5 -2.17 21.90 -24.03
C ARG A 5 -3.43 21.87 -23.19
N ILE A 6 -3.31 22.27 -21.93
CA ILE A 6 -4.41 22.39 -20.98
C ILE A 6 -4.37 23.79 -20.38
N SER A 7 -5.46 24.54 -20.53
CA SER A 7 -5.65 25.81 -19.84
C SER A 7 -6.33 25.56 -18.49
N VAL A 8 -5.76 26.10 -17.42
CA VAL A 8 -6.34 26.03 -16.07
C VAL A 8 -6.32 27.39 -15.39
N SER A 9 -7.29 27.66 -14.53
CA SER A 9 -7.26 28.84 -13.66
C SER A 9 -6.05 28.78 -12.73
N ALA A 10 -5.37 29.91 -12.57
CA ALA A 10 -4.22 30.03 -11.67
C ALA A 10 -4.62 30.35 -10.23
N LEU A 11 -5.91 30.65 -9.99
CA LEU A 11 -6.49 30.94 -8.67
C LEU A 11 -5.79 32.08 -7.90
N GLY A 12 -5.11 32.99 -8.61
CA GLY A 12 -4.32 34.06 -8.00
C GLY A 12 -3.05 33.60 -7.28
N ARG A 13 -2.62 32.35 -7.46
CA ARG A 13 -1.37 31.84 -6.87
C ARG A 13 -0.15 32.31 -7.63
N ASP A 14 0.95 32.48 -6.91
CA ASP A 14 2.23 32.71 -7.53
C ASP A 14 2.65 31.49 -8.35
N VAL A 15 2.90 31.71 -9.64
CA VAL A 15 3.46 30.72 -10.54
C VAL A 15 4.98 30.86 -10.46
N LEU A 16 5.55 30.36 -9.37
CA LEU A 16 7.01 30.31 -9.20
C LEU A 16 7.55 29.07 -9.92
N GLY A 17 8.21 29.28 -11.06
CA GLY A 17 8.96 28.24 -11.75
C GLY A 17 10.31 28.00 -11.05
N GLY A 18 10.64 26.73 -10.78
CA GLY A 18 11.90 26.33 -10.14
C GLY A 18 13.18 26.60 -10.95
N VAL A 19 13.08 27.23 -12.12
CA VAL A 19 14.21 27.57 -13.00
C VAL A 19 14.11 29.05 -13.38
N LEU A 20 15.22 29.77 -13.24
CA LEU A 20 15.35 31.16 -13.70
C LEU A 20 15.17 31.21 -15.22
N VAL A 21 14.05 31.79 -15.66
CA VAL A 21 13.81 32.07 -17.07
C VAL A 21 14.49 33.40 -17.42
N PRO A 22 15.44 33.44 -18.38
CA PRO A 22 15.99 34.69 -18.89
C PRO A 22 14.87 35.56 -19.46
N GLY A 23 14.86 36.86 -19.15
CA GLY A 23 13.81 37.78 -19.63
C GLY A 23 13.68 37.82 -21.16
N GLU A 24 14.76 37.55 -21.89
CA GLU A 24 14.78 37.46 -23.36
C GLU A 24 13.99 36.28 -23.92
N ALA A 25 13.77 35.23 -23.12
CA ALA A 25 12.97 34.06 -23.49
C ALA A 25 11.48 34.22 -23.18
N ILE A 26 11.07 35.36 -22.62
CA ILE A 26 9.67 35.67 -22.30
C ILE A 26 9.18 36.72 -23.28
N ARG A 27 8.22 36.34 -24.11
CA ARG A 27 7.48 37.30 -24.92
C ARG A 27 6.35 37.87 -24.07
N ILE A 28 6.40 39.16 -23.81
CA ILE A 28 5.35 39.88 -23.07
C ILE A 28 4.47 40.64 -24.05
N GLU A 29 3.20 40.26 -24.11
CA GLU A 29 2.18 40.97 -24.87
C GLU A 29 1.31 41.78 -23.90
N HIS A 30 1.42 43.10 -23.97
CA HIS A 30 0.58 44.02 -23.19
C HIS A 30 -0.67 44.35 -23.98
N LYS A 31 -1.84 44.32 -23.31
CA LYS A 31 -3.08 44.79 -23.91
C LYS A 31 -3.17 46.30 -23.77
N VAL A 32 -3.19 47.01 -24.91
CA VAL A 32 -3.34 48.47 -24.96
C VAL A 32 -4.67 48.91 -24.31
N VAL A 33 -5.70 48.08 -24.45
CA VAL A 33 -6.97 48.20 -23.72
C VAL A 33 -7.20 46.86 -23.00
N PRO A 34 -7.38 46.84 -21.67
CA PRO A 34 -7.63 45.59 -20.94
C PRO A 34 -8.91 44.91 -21.40
N ASP A 35 -8.81 43.62 -21.72
CA ASP A 35 -9.99 42.82 -22.00
C ASP A 35 -10.69 42.48 -20.68
N THR A 36 -11.97 42.80 -20.59
CA THR A 36 -12.76 42.60 -19.38
C THR A 36 -13.90 41.63 -19.64
N GLU A 37 -13.82 40.43 -19.05
CA GLU A 37 -14.91 39.46 -19.02
C GLU A 37 -15.79 39.69 -17.79
N ARG A 38 -17.10 39.51 -17.96
CA ARG A 38 -18.11 39.76 -16.94
C ARG A 38 -19.15 38.67 -16.98
N TYR A 39 -19.34 37.98 -15.87
CA TYR A 39 -20.33 36.93 -15.73
C TYR A 39 -21.20 37.22 -14.52
N PHE A 40 -22.50 37.23 -14.73
CA PHE A 40 -23.48 37.50 -13.69
C PHE A 40 -24.13 36.20 -13.26
N PHE A 41 -24.36 36.09 -11.96
CA PHE A 41 -24.91 34.91 -11.34
C PHE A 41 -25.96 35.32 -10.32
N PHE A 42 -27.11 34.65 -10.39
CA PHE A 42 -28.08 34.62 -9.29
C PHE A 42 -27.52 33.77 -8.16
N ASN A 43 -28.18 33.76 -7.00
CA ASN A 43 -27.81 32.86 -5.91
C ASN A 43 -27.86 31.39 -6.39
N GLN A 44 -26.69 30.79 -6.64
CA GLN A 44 -26.55 29.44 -7.20
C GLN A 44 -26.07 28.47 -6.13
N PRO A 45 -26.60 27.23 -6.09
CA PRO A 45 -26.12 26.20 -5.18
C PRO A 45 -24.60 26.03 -5.21
N ALA A 46 -23.99 25.81 -4.03
CA ALA A 46 -22.54 25.70 -3.86
C ALA A 46 -21.83 24.80 -4.89
N LYS A 47 -22.51 23.73 -5.36
CA LYS A 47 -22.01 22.81 -6.39
C LYS A 47 -21.62 23.47 -7.73
N PHE A 48 -22.18 24.63 -8.06
CA PHE A 48 -21.89 25.35 -9.31
C PHE A 48 -20.82 26.43 -9.17
N LYS A 49 -20.54 26.93 -7.96
CA LYS A 49 -19.59 28.03 -7.71
C LYS A 49 -18.21 27.79 -8.33
N HIS A 50 -17.70 26.57 -8.26
CA HIS A 50 -16.44 26.19 -8.91
C HIS A 50 -16.44 26.44 -10.43
N SER A 51 -17.50 26.02 -11.12
CA SER A 51 -17.62 26.21 -12.56
C SER A 51 -17.68 27.69 -12.93
N LEU A 52 -18.30 28.52 -12.08
CA LEU A 52 -18.43 29.97 -12.31
C LEU A 52 -17.07 30.68 -12.25
N LEU A 53 -16.16 30.18 -11.42
CA LEU A 53 -14.78 30.67 -11.32
C LEU A 53 -13.85 30.07 -12.39
N GLY A 54 -14.38 29.27 -13.33
CA GLY A 54 -13.58 28.59 -14.35
C GLY A 54 -12.68 27.48 -13.78
N ILE A 55 -13.03 26.92 -12.61
CA ILE A 55 -12.35 25.78 -12.00
C ILE A 55 -12.85 24.51 -12.70
N ASN A 56 -11.94 23.78 -13.34
CA ASN A 56 -12.26 22.52 -13.99
C ASN A 56 -12.46 21.38 -12.98
N SER A 57 -13.00 20.24 -13.43
CA SER A 57 -13.28 19.08 -12.58
C SER A 57 -12.06 18.58 -11.81
N HIS A 58 -10.90 18.45 -12.47
CA HIS A 58 -9.68 17.99 -11.82
C HIS A 58 -9.20 18.91 -10.68
N LEU A 59 -9.27 20.21 -10.88
CA LEU A 59 -8.89 21.19 -9.87
C LEU A 59 -9.91 21.26 -8.73
N LYS A 60 -11.20 21.08 -9.07
CA LYS A 60 -12.27 20.93 -8.07
C LYS A 60 -12.01 19.71 -7.18
N ASP A 61 -11.76 18.53 -7.76
CA ASP A 61 -11.48 17.30 -7.01
C ASP A 61 -10.24 17.48 -6.10
N SER A 62 -9.23 18.21 -6.59
CA SER A 62 -8.03 18.52 -5.80
C SER A 62 -8.31 19.44 -4.61
N ILE A 63 -9.25 20.38 -4.75
CA ILE A 63 -9.73 21.23 -3.65
C ILE A 63 -10.54 20.42 -2.64
N GLU A 64 -11.46 19.57 -3.11
CA GLU A 64 -12.30 18.72 -2.26
C GLU A 64 -11.47 17.68 -1.46
N GLN A 65 -10.38 17.19 -2.05
CA GLN A 65 -9.44 16.25 -1.40
C GLN A 65 -8.42 16.93 -0.48
N GLY A 66 -8.45 18.26 -0.34
CA GLY A 66 -7.54 19.00 0.53
C GLY A 66 -6.11 19.16 0.01
N PHE A 67 -5.83 18.76 -1.24
CA PHE A 67 -4.53 19.02 -1.89
C PHE A 67 -4.31 20.51 -2.19
N VAL A 68 -5.37 21.29 -2.13
CA VAL A 68 -5.37 22.74 -2.19
C VAL A 68 -5.96 23.27 -0.89
N ASP A 69 -5.19 24.07 -0.15
CA ASP A 69 -5.74 24.80 1.00
C ASP A 69 -6.64 25.94 0.51
N LEU A 70 -7.94 25.79 0.79
CA LEU A 70 -8.98 26.75 0.46
C LEU A 70 -8.77 28.10 1.16
N ASN A 71 -8.16 28.12 2.35
CA ASN A 71 -7.94 29.35 3.11
C ASN A 71 -6.87 30.26 2.50
N LEU A 72 -6.04 29.72 1.61
CA LEU A 72 -5.04 30.50 0.87
C LEU A 72 -5.60 31.15 -0.40
N LEU A 73 -6.87 30.93 -0.73
CA LEU A 73 -7.50 31.45 -1.93
C LEU A 73 -8.24 32.77 -1.64
N TRP A 74 -8.04 33.78 -2.47
CA TRP A 74 -8.65 35.11 -2.31
C TRP A 74 -10.20 35.11 -2.34
N PHE A 75 -10.79 34.07 -2.92
CA PHE A 75 -12.24 33.87 -3.02
C PHE A 75 -12.80 32.86 -2.01
N ALA A 76 -12.03 32.44 -1.00
CA ALA A 76 -12.43 31.42 -0.03
C ALA A 76 -13.81 31.68 0.58
N ASP A 77 -14.09 32.93 0.96
CA ASP A 77 -15.37 33.35 1.54
C ASP A 77 -16.55 33.14 0.59
N PHE A 78 -16.35 33.30 -0.72
CA PHE A 78 -17.39 33.04 -1.71
C PHE A 78 -17.70 31.55 -1.83
N MET A 79 -16.71 30.67 -1.62
CA MET A 79 -16.90 29.22 -1.70
C MET A 79 -17.58 28.62 -0.47
N ARG A 80 -17.44 29.26 0.69
CA ARG A 80 -18.13 28.86 1.91
C ARG A 80 -19.64 29.11 1.73
N THR A 81 -20.45 28.27 2.37
CA THR A 81 -21.90 28.46 2.41
C THR A 81 -22.20 29.73 3.20
N ASP A 82 -22.72 30.76 2.55
CA ASP A 82 -23.13 31.97 3.26
C ASP A 82 -24.46 31.65 3.98
N PRO A 83 -24.60 31.89 5.30
CA PRO A 83 -25.86 31.67 6.01
C PRO A 83 -27.06 32.44 5.42
N SER A 84 -26.80 33.49 4.61
CA SER A 84 -27.82 34.24 3.88
C SER A 84 -28.32 33.57 2.58
N GLU A 85 -27.70 32.49 2.10
CA GLU A 85 -28.08 31.79 0.84
C GLU A 85 -29.49 31.17 0.87
N GLY A 86 -30.19 31.22 2.01
CA GLY A 86 -31.60 30.83 2.17
C GLY A 86 -32.51 31.92 2.75
N ASP A 87 -32.06 33.18 2.85
CA ASP A 87 -32.93 34.27 3.30
C ASP A 87 -33.86 34.72 2.15
N GLU A 88 -35.15 34.47 2.30
CA GLU A 88 -36.19 34.89 1.34
C GLU A 88 -36.40 36.42 1.33
N ASN A 89 -35.87 37.14 2.32
CA ASN A 89 -36.06 38.58 2.47
C ASN A 89 -34.97 39.42 1.82
N GLU A 90 -33.94 38.79 1.24
CA GLU A 90 -32.82 39.49 0.59
C GLU A 90 -32.64 39.01 -0.85
N ALA A 91 -32.54 39.96 -1.78
CA ALA A 91 -32.20 39.71 -3.17
C ALA A 91 -30.70 39.87 -3.35
N LEU A 92 -30.05 38.85 -3.93
CA LEU A 92 -28.60 38.79 -4.05
C LEU A 92 -28.14 38.43 -5.47
N ILE A 93 -27.17 39.18 -5.99
CA ILE A 93 -26.55 38.93 -7.29
C ILE A 93 -25.05 39.09 -7.18
N SER A 94 -24.33 38.11 -7.70
CA SER A 94 -22.88 38.18 -7.80
C SER A 94 -22.45 38.41 -9.24
N VAL A 95 -21.46 39.26 -9.42
CA VAL A 95 -20.81 39.52 -10.71
C VAL A 95 -19.34 39.18 -10.58
N PHE A 96 -18.88 38.27 -11.43
CA PHE A 96 -17.47 37.95 -11.56
C PHE A 96 -16.85 38.79 -12.68
N PHE A 97 -15.84 39.57 -12.33
CA PHE A 97 -15.06 40.38 -13.23
C PHE A 97 -13.69 39.74 -13.41
N ARG A 98 -13.24 39.65 -14.66
CA ARG A 98 -11.88 39.28 -15.01
C ARG A 98 -11.29 40.33 -15.93
N VAL A 99 -10.23 40.98 -15.46
CA VAL A 99 -9.50 42.00 -16.21
C VAL A 99 -8.18 41.40 -16.67
N VAL A 100 -7.99 41.25 -17.97
CA VAL A 100 -6.76 40.74 -18.58
C VAL A 100 -5.84 41.89 -18.96
N ARG A 101 -4.62 41.90 -18.44
CA ARG A 101 -3.65 42.98 -18.64
C ARG A 101 -2.53 42.61 -19.59
N ARG A 102 -1.84 41.51 -19.28
CA ARG A 102 -0.73 41.03 -20.09
C ARG A 102 -0.71 39.52 -20.17
N THR A 103 -0.12 39.05 -21.25
CA THR A 103 0.19 37.64 -21.46
C THR A 103 1.69 37.50 -21.56
N GLU A 104 2.23 36.62 -20.74
CA GLU A 104 3.62 36.19 -20.82
C GLU A 104 3.63 34.81 -21.48
N THR A 105 4.32 34.69 -22.61
CA THR A 105 4.49 33.42 -23.33
C THR A 105 5.96 33.08 -23.39
N LEU A 106 6.28 31.86 -23.00
CA LEU A 106 7.64 31.34 -23.12
C LEU A 106 7.97 31.11 -24.59
N ASP A 107 9.14 31.56 -25.04
CA ASP A 107 9.63 31.28 -26.37
C ASP A 107 9.70 29.76 -26.61
N GLN A 108 9.24 29.31 -27.78
CA GLN A 108 9.11 27.89 -28.08
C GLN A 108 10.47 27.18 -28.16
N HIS A 109 11.53 27.88 -28.59
CA HIS A 109 12.88 27.32 -28.65
C HIS A 109 13.47 27.20 -27.24
N PHE A 110 13.29 28.21 -26.39
CA PHE A 110 13.65 28.14 -24.97
C PHE A 110 12.86 27.07 -24.21
N PHE A 111 11.55 26.97 -24.46
CA PHE A 111 10.68 25.95 -23.89
C PHE A 111 11.21 24.55 -24.21
N ASN A 112 11.56 24.30 -25.48
CA ASN A 112 12.10 23.01 -25.90
C ASN A 112 13.50 22.74 -25.33
N SER A 113 14.35 23.77 -25.18
CA SER A 113 15.71 23.60 -24.66
C SER A 113 15.75 23.38 -23.14
N GLN A 114 14.82 23.99 -22.38
CA GLN A 114 14.73 23.83 -20.93
C GLN A 114 13.83 22.68 -20.49
N MET A 115 13.00 22.14 -21.38
CA MET A 115 12.10 21.02 -21.08
C MET A 115 12.78 19.91 -20.29
N TYR A 116 13.99 19.54 -20.70
CA TYR A 116 14.77 18.51 -20.03
C TYR A 116 15.24 18.96 -18.63
N ASN A 117 15.75 20.18 -18.48
CA ASN A 117 16.20 20.69 -17.18
C ASN A 117 15.04 20.76 -16.18
N TYR A 118 13.86 21.21 -16.61
CA TYR A 118 12.65 21.19 -15.80
C TYR A 118 12.24 19.78 -15.34
N GLN A 119 12.44 18.76 -16.18
CA GLN A 119 12.20 17.37 -15.78
C GLN A 119 13.17 16.91 -14.69
N VAL A 120 14.44 17.31 -14.77
CA VAL A 120 15.46 17.00 -13.76
C VAL A 120 15.16 17.71 -12.45
N ASP A 121 14.91 19.01 -12.49
CA ASP A 121 14.73 19.84 -11.30
C ASP A 121 13.43 19.49 -10.55
N SER A 122 12.40 19.03 -11.26
CA SER A 122 11.18 18.50 -10.65
C SER A 122 11.32 17.06 -10.12
N GLY A 123 12.50 16.45 -10.22
CA GLY A 123 12.73 15.06 -9.83
C GLY A 123 11.88 14.06 -10.62
N GLY A 124 11.43 14.43 -11.82
CA GLY A 124 10.55 13.62 -12.65
C GLY A 124 9.05 13.69 -12.32
N TRP A 125 8.64 14.45 -11.30
CA TRP A 125 7.25 14.49 -10.80
C TRP A 125 6.34 15.46 -11.55
N ALA A 126 6.90 16.51 -12.15
CA ALA A 126 6.12 17.40 -13.01
C ALA A 126 5.54 16.58 -14.16
N THR A 127 4.31 16.87 -14.58
CA THR A 127 3.69 16.25 -15.77
C THR A 127 3.45 17.30 -16.86
N HIS A 128 3.56 18.57 -16.49
CA HIS A 128 3.27 19.71 -17.31
C HIS A 128 4.26 20.82 -17.03
N LEU A 129 4.61 21.56 -18.07
CA LEU A 129 5.36 22.81 -17.97
C LEU A 129 4.42 23.98 -18.30
N VAL A 130 4.54 25.09 -17.58
CA VAL A 130 3.77 26.30 -17.86
C VAL A 130 4.37 26.97 -19.10
N GLU A 131 3.60 27.02 -20.18
CA GLU A 131 3.99 27.64 -21.46
C GLU A 131 3.60 29.11 -21.48
N GLN A 132 2.44 29.45 -20.92
CA GLN A 132 1.88 30.79 -20.95
C GLN A 132 1.24 31.11 -19.60
N VAL A 133 1.44 32.34 -19.15
CA VAL A 133 0.77 32.91 -17.98
C VAL A 133 0.04 34.18 -18.41
N VAL A 134 -1.23 34.24 -18.07
CA VAL A 134 -2.06 35.43 -18.27
C VAL A 134 -2.16 36.13 -16.92
N TYR A 135 -1.78 37.41 -16.89
CA TYR A 135 -1.81 38.25 -15.69
C TYR A 135 -2.93 39.27 -15.76
N GLY A 136 -3.50 39.56 -14.59
CA GLY A 136 -4.61 40.48 -14.45
C GLY A 136 -5.16 40.53 -13.04
N ALA A 137 -6.46 40.78 -12.96
CA ALA A 137 -7.21 40.75 -11.71
C ALA A 137 -8.54 40.02 -11.90
N GLU A 138 -8.91 39.25 -10.89
CA GLU A 138 -10.23 38.62 -10.78
C GLU A 138 -10.93 39.19 -9.55
N LEU A 139 -12.21 39.55 -9.71
CA LEU A 139 -13.01 40.16 -8.65
C LEU A 139 -14.40 39.54 -8.62
N ILE A 140 -14.96 39.38 -7.42
CA ILE A 140 -16.36 39.01 -7.21
C ILE A 140 -17.04 40.17 -6.51
N CYS A 141 -17.98 40.82 -7.20
CA CYS A 141 -18.83 41.85 -6.62
C CYS A 141 -20.18 41.23 -6.27
N THR A 142 -20.49 41.15 -4.98
CA THR A 142 -21.79 40.69 -4.49
C THR A 142 -22.64 41.90 -4.15
N MET A 143 -23.78 42.03 -4.84
CA MET A 143 -24.74 43.12 -4.70
C MET A 143 -25.97 42.57 -4.00
N ARG A 144 -26.42 43.24 -2.94
CA ARG A 144 -27.58 42.81 -2.17
C ARG A 144 -28.45 43.97 -1.73
N ARG A 145 -29.75 43.71 -1.63
CA ARG A 145 -30.72 44.61 -1.00
C ARG A 145 -31.88 43.83 -0.38
N PRO A 146 -32.52 44.39 0.67
CA PRO A 146 -33.77 43.85 1.17
C PRO A 146 -34.87 43.83 0.10
N VAL A 147 -35.67 42.77 0.08
CA VAL A 147 -36.85 42.61 -0.78
C VAL A 147 -38.04 43.30 -0.12
N ASP A 148 -38.71 44.19 -0.85
CA ASP A 148 -40.01 44.71 -0.43
C ASP A 148 -41.10 43.72 -0.86
N TRP A 149 -41.37 42.73 -0.01
CA TRP A 149 -42.37 41.68 -0.23
C TRP A 149 -43.79 42.20 -0.51
N ARG A 150 -44.06 43.49 -0.23
CA ARG A 150 -45.34 44.12 -0.57
C ARG A 150 -45.44 44.52 -2.05
N ARG A 151 -44.32 44.58 -2.77
CA ARG A 151 -44.23 45.12 -4.14
C ARG A 151 -43.63 44.14 -5.15
N GLU A 152 -42.72 43.28 -4.72
CA GLU A 152 -42.00 42.37 -5.61
C GLU A 152 -41.66 41.04 -4.90
N SER A 153 -41.46 39.98 -5.69
CA SER A 153 -40.86 38.74 -5.21
C SER A 153 -39.33 38.83 -5.20
N LYS A 154 -38.67 37.94 -4.46
CA LYS A 154 -37.20 37.80 -4.48
C LYS A 154 -36.67 37.59 -5.90
N ASP A 155 -37.24 36.63 -6.63
CA ASP A 155 -36.84 36.33 -8.02
C ASP A 155 -36.97 37.57 -8.93
N SER A 156 -38.08 38.30 -8.82
CA SER A 156 -38.30 39.53 -9.61
C SER A 156 -37.34 40.65 -9.21
N ALA A 157 -36.99 40.74 -7.92
CA ALA A 157 -36.03 41.71 -7.41
C ALA A 157 -34.62 41.42 -7.94
N GLU A 158 -34.22 40.14 -7.95
CA GLU A 158 -32.94 39.69 -8.50
C GLU A 158 -32.89 39.89 -10.03
N GLU A 159 -33.92 39.48 -10.78
CA GLU A 159 -33.94 39.72 -12.24
C GLU A 159 -33.81 41.20 -12.59
N ASN A 160 -34.47 42.08 -11.84
CA ASN A 160 -34.39 43.52 -12.05
C ASN A 160 -32.98 44.06 -11.78
N ILE A 161 -32.37 43.72 -10.62
CA ILE A 161 -30.99 44.12 -10.32
C ILE A 161 -30.04 43.60 -11.40
N TYR A 162 -30.19 42.36 -11.86
CA TYR A 162 -29.37 41.77 -12.91
C TYR A 162 -29.43 42.62 -14.19
N LEU A 163 -30.62 42.89 -14.70
CA LEU A 163 -30.81 43.61 -15.95
C LEU A 163 -30.27 45.04 -15.88
N VAL A 164 -30.57 45.75 -14.79
CA VAL A 164 -30.16 47.16 -14.61
C VAL A 164 -28.65 47.25 -14.37
N ALA A 165 -28.08 46.40 -13.51
CA ALA A 165 -26.65 46.37 -13.26
C ALA A 165 -25.86 45.96 -14.51
N LYS A 166 -26.33 44.96 -15.27
CA LYS A 166 -25.71 44.54 -16.53
C LYS A 166 -25.69 45.68 -17.55
N ALA A 167 -26.84 46.31 -17.80
CA ALA A 167 -26.91 47.44 -18.73
C ALA A 167 -26.03 48.61 -18.30
N TYR A 168 -25.91 48.86 -16.99
CA TYR A 168 -25.03 49.90 -16.47
C TYR A 168 -23.54 49.54 -16.63
N PHE A 169 -23.13 48.35 -16.21
CA PHE A 169 -21.74 47.88 -16.37
C PHE A 169 -21.31 47.88 -17.84
N ASP A 170 -22.17 47.50 -18.78
CA ASP A 170 -21.91 47.56 -20.22
C ASP A 170 -21.62 48.99 -20.71
N ARG A 171 -22.14 50.02 -20.03
CA ARG A 171 -21.87 51.44 -20.34
C ARG A 171 -20.62 51.99 -19.66
N ILE A 172 -20.30 51.53 -18.46
CA ILE A 172 -19.22 52.12 -17.64
C ILE A 172 -17.89 51.35 -17.69
N ILE A 173 -17.88 50.13 -18.21
CA ILE A 173 -16.69 49.27 -18.30
C ILE A 173 -16.44 48.86 -19.77
N GLY A 174 -15.27 49.23 -20.28
CA GLY A 174 -14.79 48.85 -21.62
C GLY A 174 -14.20 50.02 -22.42
N PRO A 175 -13.78 49.78 -23.68
CA PRO A 175 -13.15 50.79 -24.55
C PRO A 175 -14.02 52.01 -24.85
N HIS A 176 -15.34 51.88 -24.72
CA HIS A 176 -16.31 52.95 -24.96
C HIS A 176 -17.03 53.39 -23.69
N ALA A 177 -16.38 53.22 -22.53
CA ALA A 177 -16.98 53.55 -21.24
C ALA A 177 -17.35 55.04 -21.14
N VAL A 178 -18.57 55.32 -20.67
CA VAL A 178 -19.06 56.68 -20.40
C VAL A 178 -19.24 56.86 -18.90
N ASN A 179 -18.67 57.92 -18.34
CA ASN A 179 -18.88 58.26 -16.94
C ASN A 179 -20.30 58.83 -16.77
N THR A 180 -21.20 58.02 -16.22
CA THR A 180 -22.60 58.36 -15.95
C THR A 180 -22.96 57.96 -14.52
N GLU A 181 -24.00 58.55 -13.96
CA GLU A 181 -24.44 58.19 -12.61
C GLU A 181 -25.17 56.84 -12.61
N PRO A 182 -25.09 56.07 -11.51
CA PRO A 182 -25.88 54.86 -11.34
C PRO A 182 -27.39 55.14 -11.47
N PRO A 183 -28.16 54.19 -12.02
CA PRO A 183 -29.61 54.25 -11.99
C PRO A 183 -30.15 54.27 -10.55
N PRO A 184 -31.24 55.01 -10.26
CA PRO A 184 -31.79 55.14 -8.92
C PRO A 184 -32.24 53.80 -8.30
N GLU A 185 -32.53 52.80 -9.13
CA GLU A 185 -32.84 51.44 -8.71
C GLU A 185 -31.68 50.76 -7.98
N LEU A 186 -30.44 51.21 -8.22
CA LEU A 186 -29.22 50.64 -7.65
C LEU A 186 -28.68 51.44 -6.44
N ASP A 187 -29.27 52.60 -6.11
CA ASP A 187 -28.79 53.50 -5.05
C ASP A 187 -28.88 52.89 -3.64
N LYS A 188 -29.80 51.94 -3.43
CA LYS A 188 -30.03 51.29 -2.13
C LYS A 188 -29.27 49.96 -1.95
N MET A 189 -28.38 49.62 -2.88
CA MET A 189 -27.66 48.36 -2.81
C MET A 189 -26.41 48.45 -1.95
N SER A 190 -26.22 47.40 -1.14
CA SER A 190 -24.96 47.11 -0.48
C SER A 190 -24.13 46.20 -1.36
N CYS A 191 -22.87 46.56 -1.57
CA CYS A 191 -21.93 45.81 -2.39
C CYS A 191 -20.73 45.35 -1.56
N ARG A 192 -20.31 44.10 -1.74
CA ARG A 192 -19.08 43.55 -1.17
C ARG A 192 -18.20 43.02 -2.29
N ILE A 193 -16.94 43.48 -2.35
CA ILE A 193 -15.97 43.05 -3.36
C ILE A 193 -14.92 42.13 -2.73
N LEU A 194 -14.78 40.94 -3.29
CA LEU A 194 -13.60 40.08 -3.12
C LEU A 194 -12.67 40.31 -4.31
N SER A 195 -11.36 40.37 -4.08
CA SER A 195 -10.39 40.72 -5.10
C SER A 195 -9.14 39.84 -4.99
N SER A 196 -8.57 39.49 -6.14
CA SER A 196 -7.27 38.81 -6.22
C SER A 196 -6.08 39.75 -5.97
N LEU A 197 -6.30 41.06 -5.80
CA LEU A 197 -5.24 42.06 -5.57
C LEU A 197 -4.80 42.05 -4.09
N GLU A 198 -3.48 42.10 -3.83
CA GLU A 198 -2.89 41.92 -2.49
C GLU A 198 -3.41 42.87 -1.40
N ASP A 199 -3.70 44.13 -1.76
CA ASP A 199 -4.01 45.18 -0.77
C ASP A 199 -5.51 45.47 -0.60
N VAL A 200 -6.39 44.63 -1.15
CA VAL A 200 -7.84 44.90 -1.17
C VAL A 200 -8.55 44.00 -0.16
N GLN A 201 -8.88 44.57 1.00
CA GLN A 201 -9.68 43.88 2.01
C GLN A 201 -11.18 43.95 1.67
N PRO A 202 -11.94 42.85 1.85
CA PRO A 202 -13.36 42.85 1.59
C PRO A 202 -14.09 43.79 2.54
N THR A 203 -14.69 44.84 1.98
CA THR A 203 -15.45 45.84 2.71
C THR A 203 -16.81 46.06 2.05
N GLU A 204 -17.82 46.32 2.87
CA GLU A 204 -19.15 46.70 2.39
C GLU A 204 -19.15 48.16 1.95
N THR A 205 -19.62 48.40 0.74
CA THR A 205 -19.62 49.71 0.08
C THR A 205 -20.94 49.93 -0.65
N SER A 206 -21.19 51.18 -1.05
CA SER A 206 -22.30 51.46 -1.97
C SER A 206 -22.01 50.96 -3.38
N PHE A 207 -23.06 50.75 -4.17
CA PHE A 207 -22.93 50.41 -5.59
C PHE A 207 -22.05 51.41 -6.36
N ARG A 208 -22.18 52.72 -6.07
CA ARG A 208 -21.37 53.77 -6.67
C ARG A 208 -19.87 53.59 -6.39
N GLN A 209 -19.50 53.41 -5.12
CA GLN A 209 -18.11 53.20 -4.71
C GLN A 209 -17.52 51.92 -5.31
N SER A 210 -18.29 50.84 -5.35
CA SER A 210 -17.90 49.60 -6.01
C SER A 210 -17.62 49.80 -7.51
N CYS A 211 -18.45 50.59 -8.20
CA CYS A 211 -18.24 50.92 -9.61
C CYS A 211 -17.03 51.84 -9.84
N GLU A 212 -16.77 52.79 -8.96
CA GLU A 212 -15.55 53.60 -8.96
C GLU A 212 -14.31 52.73 -8.86
N PHE A 213 -14.29 51.85 -7.85
CA PHE A 213 -13.20 50.90 -7.66
C PHE A 213 -12.98 49.99 -8.89
N LEU A 214 -14.05 49.43 -9.47
CA LEU A 214 -13.93 48.59 -10.67
C LEU A 214 -13.37 49.37 -11.87
N ARG A 215 -13.77 50.64 -12.05
CA ARG A 215 -13.21 51.49 -13.09
C ARG A 215 -11.74 51.80 -12.86
N ASP A 216 -11.34 52.03 -11.61
CA ASP A 216 -9.94 52.26 -11.26
C ASP A 216 -9.10 51.02 -11.57
N VAL A 217 -9.59 49.82 -11.21
CA VAL A 217 -8.93 48.54 -11.52
C VAL A 217 -8.81 48.32 -13.04
N VAL A 218 -9.80 48.70 -13.85
CA VAL A 218 -9.77 48.58 -15.31
C VAL A 218 -8.87 49.66 -15.96
N ASN A 219 -8.81 50.86 -15.40
CA ASN A 219 -8.08 51.99 -15.99
C ASN A 219 -6.69 52.22 -15.40
N PHE A 220 -6.28 51.45 -14.39
CA PHE A 220 -4.95 51.54 -13.80
C PHE A 220 -3.86 51.42 -14.88
N LYS A 221 -2.95 52.40 -14.95
CA LYS A 221 -1.99 52.55 -16.07
C LYS A 221 -0.58 52.06 -15.75
N GLU A 222 -0.27 51.77 -14.49
CA GLU A 222 1.07 51.35 -14.08
C GLU A 222 1.26 49.84 -14.30
N ASP A 223 1.32 49.43 -15.58
CA ASP A 223 1.67 48.06 -15.96
C ASP A 223 3.18 47.76 -15.81
N HIS A 224 3.99 48.81 -15.56
CA HIS A 224 5.46 48.76 -15.49
C HIS A 224 6.04 48.30 -14.15
N GLN A 225 5.23 48.07 -13.12
CA GLN A 225 5.70 47.38 -11.90
C GLN A 225 5.40 45.88 -12.01
N PRO A 226 6.40 45.01 -12.29
CA PRO A 226 6.10 43.71 -12.86
C PRO A 226 5.58 42.63 -11.90
N ALA A 227 5.47 42.83 -10.58
CA ALA A 227 5.38 41.68 -9.68
C ALA A 227 4.49 41.80 -8.43
N LYS A 228 3.91 42.96 -8.09
CA LYS A 228 3.18 43.10 -6.81
C LYS A 228 1.66 43.24 -6.94
N LEU A 229 1.17 43.90 -7.98
CA LEU A 229 -0.26 44.20 -8.10
C LEU A 229 -1.03 43.14 -8.91
N TRP A 230 -0.52 42.74 -10.07
CA TRP A 230 -1.25 41.85 -10.99
C TRP A 230 -0.89 40.39 -10.75
N ARG A 231 -1.92 39.54 -10.58
CA ARG A 231 -1.75 38.11 -10.30
C ARG A 231 -1.93 37.27 -11.57
N PRO A 232 -1.33 36.06 -11.61
CA PRO A 232 -1.72 35.04 -12.57
C PRO A 232 -3.21 34.72 -12.44
N ILE A 233 -3.95 34.84 -13.54
CA ILE A 233 -5.38 34.50 -13.63
C ILE A 233 -5.59 33.17 -14.36
N TYR A 234 -4.84 32.93 -15.44
CA TYR A 234 -4.84 31.67 -16.19
C TYR A 234 -3.42 31.24 -16.53
N ILE A 235 -3.22 29.93 -16.58
CA ILE A 235 -2.00 29.34 -17.11
C ILE A 235 -2.34 28.31 -18.19
N VAL A 236 -1.55 28.32 -19.25
CA VAL A 236 -1.53 27.25 -20.24
C VAL A 236 -0.38 26.34 -19.89
N ARG A 237 -0.73 25.09 -19.61
CA ARG A 237 0.18 24.02 -19.27
C ARG A 237 0.33 23.11 -20.47
N ARG A 238 1.56 22.79 -20.85
CA ARG A 238 1.84 21.83 -21.91
C ARG A 238 2.36 20.54 -21.31
N GLN A 239 1.81 19.43 -21.76
CA GLN A 239 2.18 18.09 -21.33
C GLN A 239 3.64 17.82 -21.65
N ILE A 240 4.27 17.03 -20.77
CA ILE A 240 5.63 16.52 -20.95
C ILE A 240 5.53 15.05 -21.37
N PRO A 241 5.63 14.72 -22.68
CA PRO A 241 5.21 13.40 -23.21
C PRO A 241 5.96 12.22 -22.58
N LYS A 242 7.29 12.33 -22.41
CA LYS A 242 8.12 11.25 -21.84
C LYS A 242 7.84 10.95 -20.36
N GLN A 243 7.33 11.92 -19.60
CA GLN A 243 6.98 11.72 -18.19
C GLN A 243 5.63 11.00 -18.04
N LEU A 244 4.69 11.21 -18.97
CA LEU A 244 3.44 10.46 -18.97
C LEU A 244 3.69 8.98 -19.27
N GLU A 245 4.55 8.66 -20.24
CA GLU A 245 4.95 7.28 -20.55
C GLU A 245 5.68 6.63 -19.37
N THR A 246 6.63 7.35 -18.77
CA THR A 246 7.35 6.88 -17.56
C THR A 246 6.40 6.65 -16.39
N ARG A 247 5.40 7.53 -16.20
CA ARG A 247 4.40 7.40 -15.13
C ARG A 247 3.45 6.22 -15.37
N ILE A 248 2.97 6.03 -16.60
CA ILE A 248 2.14 4.87 -16.95
C ILE A 248 2.93 3.56 -16.75
N LEU A 249 4.21 3.54 -17.13
CA LEU A 249 5.09 2.41 -16.88
C LEU A 249 5.27 2.18 -15.37
N LEU A 250 5.45 3.25 -14.59
CA LEU A 250 5.60 3.19 -13.15
C LEU A 250 4.33 2.68 -12.46
N ASP A 251 3.15 3.16 -12.84
CA ASP A 251 1.88 2.71 -12.31
C ASP A 251 1.70 1.21 -12.60
N ARG A 252 2.03 0.75 -13.82
CA ARG A 252 2.02 -0.68 -14.17
C ARG A 252 3.02 -1.51 -13.35
N LEU A 253 4.19 -0.97 -13.02
CA LEU A 253 5.18 -1.64 -12.19
C LEU A 253 4.73 -1.71 -10.73
N THR A 254 4.14 -0.64 -10.21
CA THR A 254 3.55 -0.57 -8.87
C THR A 254 2.40 -1.56 -8.73
N ASP A 255 1.52 -1.66 -9.73
CA ASP A 255 0.45 -2.65 -9.77
C ASP A 255 0.98 -4.09 -9.76
N LYS A 256 2.05 -4.36 -10.52
CA LYS A 256 2.71 -5.67 -10.51
C LYS A 256 3.33 -5.98 -9.14
N ARG A 257 3.99 -4.99 -8.52
CA ARG A 257 4.54 -5.11 -7.16
C ARG A 257 3.45 -5.41 -6.14
N MET A 258 2.35 -4.67 -6.15
CA MET A 258 1.21 -4.93 -5.25
C MET A 258 0.64 -6.34 -5.43
N LYS A 259 0.59 -6.87 -6.66
CA LYS A 259 0.14 -8.25 -6.90
C LYS A 259 1.10 -9.29 -6.29
N VAL A 260 2.41 -9.06 -6.38
CA VAL A 260 3.44 -9.91 -5.76
C VAL A 260 3.32 -9.85 -4.24
N GLU A 261 3.28 -8.65 -3.66
CA GLU A 261 3.15 -8.44 -2.20
C GLU A 261 1.87 -9.08 -1.65
N ARG A 262 0.74 -8.96 -2.35
CA ARG A 262 -0.52 -9.62 -1.94
C ARG A 262 -0.40 -11.14 -1.91
N LYS A 263 0.20 -11.74 -2.95
CA LYS A 263 0.42 -13.20 -2.99
C LYS A 263 1.38 -13.63 -1.88
N TRP A 264 2.48 -12.90 -1.69
CA TRP A 264 3.45 -13.16 -0.63
C TRP A 264 2.82 -13.12 0.76
N HIS A 265 2.04 -12.06 1.04
CA HIS A 265 1.30 -11.93 2.29
C HIS A 265 0.34 -13.10 2.52
N TRP A 266 -0.37 -13.53 1.46
CA TRP A 266 -1.25 -14.70 1.54
C TRP A 266 -0.47 -15.97 1.87
N ILE A 267 0.67 -16.22 1.21
CA ILE A 267 1.57 -17.37 1.45
C ILE A 267 1.99 -17.38 2.91
N MET A 268 2.53 -16.27 3.43
CA MET A 268 2.95 -16.15 4.83
C MET A 268 1.81 -16.43 5.81
N LYS A 269 0.62 -15.88 5.53
CA LYS A 269 -0.56 -16.06 6.38
C LYS A 269 -1.01 -17.53 6.38
N GLU A 270 -1.08 -18.16 5.23
CA GLU A 270 -1.53 -19.55 5.11
C GLU A 270 -0.49 -20.54 5.66
N SER A 271 0.80 -20.31 5.44
CA SER A 271 1.87 -21.12 6.07
C SER A 271 1.78 -21.08 7.60
N ARG A 272 1.60 -19.90 8.20
CA ARG A 272 1.38 -19.76 9.65
C ARG A 272 0.12 -20.47 10.12
N ARG A 273 -0.94 -20.44 9.32
CA ARG A 273 -2.20 -21.15 9.61
C ARG A 273 -2.00 -22.66 9.62
N ILE A 274 -1.32 -23.20 8.61
CA ILE A 274 -1.03 -24.64 8.50
C ILE A 274 -0.09 -25.08 9.63
N ALA A 275 0.95 -24.32 9.94
CA ALA A 275 1.88 -24.60 11.03
C ALA A 275 1.19 -24.71 12.40
N LYS A 276 0.14 -23.90 12.62
CA LYS A 276 -0.69 -23.95 13.83
C LYS A 276 -1.80 -24.99 13.78
N HIS A 277 -1.92 -25.76 12.70
CA HIS A 277 -2.99 -26.73 12.56
C HIS A 277 -2.80 -27.86 13.59
N PRO A 278 -3.77 -28.13 14.49
CA PRO A 278 -3.59 -29.07 15.61
C PRO A 278 -3.27 -30.51 15.19
N PHE A 279 -3.58 -30.85 13.93
CA PHE A 279 -3.35 -32.17 13.38
C PHE A 279 -1.98 -32.33 12.70
N LEU A 280 -1.26 -31.23 12.40
CA LEU A 280 0.01 -31.29 11.67
C LEU A 280 1.05 -32.14 12.41
N ASN A 281 1.22 -31.89 13.71
CA ASN A 281 2.18 -32.61 14.57
C ASN A 281 1.84 -34.09 14.77
N ARG A 282 0.67 -34.55 14.28
CA ARG A 282 0.27 -35.96 14.32
C ARG A 282 0.67 -36.72 13.06
N VAL A 283 1.12 -36.00 12.03
CA VAL A 283 1.60 -36.59 10.78
C VAL A 283 3.03 -36.12 10.55
N PRO A 284 4.03 -36.75 11.22
CA PRO A 284 5.42 -36.27 11.21
C PRO A 284 6.01 -36.04 9.80
N PRO A 285 5.69 -36.85 8.76
CA PRO A 285 6.15 -36.56 7.42
C PRO A 285 5.66 -35.20 6.87
N PHE A 286 4.40 -34.84 7.10
CA PHE A 286 3.86 -33.54 6.66
C PHE A 286 4.42 -32.38 7.47
N GLU A 287 4.54 -32.55 8.80
CA GLU A 287 5.15 -31.55 9.67
C GLU A 287 6.54 -31.17 9.17
N LYS A 288 7.39 -32.15 8.89
CA LYS A 288 8.73 -31.94 8.34
C LYS A 288 8.71 -31.16 7.02
N ALA A 289 7.88 -31.56 6.06
CA ALA A 289 7.80 -30.90 4.77
C ALA A 289 7.31 -29.44 4.87
N ILE A 290 6.32 -29.17 5.73
CA ILE A 290 5.80 -27.82 5.98
C ILE A 290 6.85 -26.96 6.68
N CYS A 291 7.56 -27.49 7.68
CA CYS A 291 8.63 -26.76 8.36
C CYS A 291 9.76 -26.39 7.38
N GLN A 292 10.21 -27.33 6.52
CA GLN A 292 11.22 -27.02 5.51
C GLN A 292 10.73 -25.93 4.55
N PHE A 293 9.46 -25.94 4.13
CA PHE A 293 8.91 -24.85 3.31
C PHE A 293 8.95 -23.50 4.05
N ILE A 294 8.56 -23.47 5.33
CA ILE A 294 8.54 -22.25 6.14
C ILE A 294 9.94 -21.67 6.33
N ASP A 295 10.94 -22.52 6.58
CA ASP A 295 12.34 -22.11 6.76
C ASP A 295 12.91 -21.44 5.50
N LEU A 296 12.32 -21.71 4.32
CA LEU A 296 12.72 -21.11 3.05
C LEU A 296 11.98 -19.81 2.71
N LEU A 297 10.95 -19.40 3.48
CA LEU A 297 10.13 -18.23 3.15
C LEU A 297 10.90 -16.92 3.24
N GLU A 298 11.61 -16.69 4.35
CA GLU A 298 12.36 -15.43 4.54
C GLU A 298 13.52 -15.28 3.51
N PRO A 299 14.33 -16.32 3.23
CA PRO A 299 15.35 -16.24 2.19
C PRO A 299 14.78 -15.93 0.80
N ILE A 300 13.66 -16.55 0.42
CA ILE A 300 13.09 -16.34 -0.92
C ILE A 300 12.36 -15.00 -1.07
N GLU A 301 11.80 -14.46 0.01
CA GLU A 301 11.25 -13.10 0.04
C GLU A 301 12.31 -12.09 -0.41
N ASN A 302 13.50 -12.18 0.17
CA ASN A 302 14.59 -11.27 -0.11
C ASN A 302 15.02 -11.32 -1.59
N GLU A 303 15.08 -12.53 -2.17
CA GLU A 303 15.45 -12.71 -3.58
C GLU A 303 14.38 -12.15 -4.53
N ILE A 304 13.09 -12.42 -4.25
CA ILE A 304 11.96 -11.94 -5.07
C ILE A 304 11.81 -10.41 -4.98
N MET A 305 11.94 -9.84 -3.77
CA MET A 305 11.75 -8.40 -3.55
C MET A 305 12.93 -7.58 -4.10
N GLN A 306 14.18 -8.06 -3.95
CA GLN A 306 15.36 -7.38 -4.52
C GLN A 306 15.34 -7.38 -6.06
N PHE A 307 14.89 -8.47 -6.68
CA PHE A 307 14.81 -8.53 -8.15
C PHE A 307 13.81 -7.51 -8.72
N ASN A 308 12.65 -7.35 -8.08
CA ASN A 308 11.66 -6.35 -8.50
C ASN A 308 12.22 -4.92 -8.46
N ALA A 309 12.97 -4.55 -7.40
CA ALA A 309 13.63 -3.24 -7.32
C ALA A 309 14.64 -3.02 -8.46
N ASN A 310 15.44 -4.04 -8.77
CA ASN A 310 16.43 -3.99 -9.85
C ASN A 310 15.81 -3.93 -11.25
N VAL A 311 14.65 -4.57 -11.48
CA VAL A 311 13.90 -4.47 -12.74
C VAL A 311 13.33 -3.07 -12.94
N ILE A 312 12.80 -2.45 -11.87
CA ILE A 312 12.32 -1.07 -11.89
C ILE A 312 13.48 -0.13 -12.25
N ALA A 313 14.63 -0.29 -11.59
CA ALA A 313 15.85 0.48 -11.88
C ALA A 313 16.29 0.34 -13.34
N LYS A 314 16.38 -0.88 -13.87
CA LYS A 314 16.83 -1.12 -15.25
C LYS A 314 15.85 -0.63 -16.32
N LYS A 315 14.54 -0.82 -16.13
CA LYS A 315 13.52 -0.37 -17.11
C LYS A 315 13.38 1.15 -17.14
N CYS A 316 13.67 1.85 -16.03
CA CYS A 316 13.74 3.31 -16.03
C CYS A 316 15.01 3.84 -16.73
N ILE A 317 16.09 3.05 -16.79
CA ILE A 317 17.40 3.47 -17.33
C ILE A 317 17.58 3.10 -18.82
N GLN A 318 16.87 2.09 -19.35
CA GLN A 318 17.03 1.64 -20.74
C GLN A 318 15.69 1.36 -21.45
N ASP A 319 15.54 1.88 -22.68
CA ASP A 319 14.48 1.56 -23.67
C ASP A 319 14.54 0.10 -24.19
N GLN A 320 15.43 -0.74 -23.66
CA GLN A 320 15.58 -2.12 -24.11
C GLN A 320 14.85 -3.12 -23.20
N LEU A 321 13.77 -3.61 -23.80
CA LEU A 321 12.90 -4.70 -23.38
C LEU A 321 13.68 -6.01 -23.24
N TRP A 322 14.14 -6.38 -22.03
CA TRP A 322 14.71 -7.73 -21.81
C TRP A 322 14.66 -8.26 -20.36
N ASN A 323 13.60 -8.00 -19.58
CA ASN A 323 13.46 -8.62 -18.24
C ASN A 323 12.02 -9.04 -17.86
N ASP A 324 11.20 -9.40 -18.84
CA ASP A 324 9.90 -10.00 -18.54
C ASP A 324 10.04 -11.45 -18.05
N THR A 325 11.10 -12.18 -18.42
CA THR A 325 11.25 -13.61 -18.12
C THR A 325 11.34 -13.93 -16.62
N LYS A 326 12.16 -13.20 -15.83
CA LYS A 326 12.25 -13.47 -14.39
C LYS A 326 11.05 -12.94 -13.61
N THR A 327 10.45 -11.82 -14.03
CA THR A 327 9.16 -11.34 -13.44
C THR A 327 8.03 -12.35 -13.68
N ILE A 328 7.98 -12.94 -14.87
CA ILE A 328 7.03 -14.01 -15.21
C ILE A 328 7.37 -15.27 -14.39
N ALA A 329 8.65 -15.65 -14.28
CA ALA A 329 9.08 -16.80 -13.50
C ALA A 329 8.74 -16.66 -12.01
N ASP A 330 8.96 -15.50 -11.40
CA ASP A 330 8.62 -15.20 -10.01
C ASP A 330 7.09 -15.19 -9.81
N GLY A 331 6.34 -14.62 -10.75
CA GLY A 331 4.87 -14.65 -10.73
C GLY A 331 4.27 -16.06 -10.84
N VAL A 332 4.91 -16.94 -11.63
CA VAL A 332 4.58 -18.37 -11.73
C VAL A 332 4.95 -19.08 -10.43
N LEU A 333 6.16 -18.88 -9.92
CA LEU A 333 6.62 -19.47 -8.66
C LEU A 333 5.68 -19.15 -7.50
N LEU A 334 5.28 -17.88 -7.33
CA LEU A 334 4.34 -17.48 -6.29
C LEU A 334 2.96 -18.13 -6.46
N SER A 335 2.54 -18.42 -7.69
CA SER A 335 1.29 -19.13 -7.95
C SER A 335 1.43 -20.60 -7.57
N ASP A 336 2.53 -21.24 -7.96
CA ASP A 336 2.85 -22.62 -7.61
C ASP A 336 2.93 -22.80 -6.07
N MET A 337 3.51 -21.83 -5.35
CA MET A 337 3.54 -21.81 -3.87
C MET A 337 2.14 -21.73 -3.26
N VAL A 338 1.26 -20.90 -3.83
CA VAL A 338 -0.14 -20.80 -3.38
C VAL A 338 -0.85 -22.14 -3.58
N GLU A 339 -0.75 -22.72 -4.78
CA GLU A 339 -1.38 -24.01 -5.10
C GLU A 339 -0.85 -25.14 -4.20
N TRP A 340 0.46 -25.17 -3.96
CA TRP A 340 1.09 -26.14 -3.08
C TRP A 340 0.54 -26.04 -1.65
N LEU A 341 0.43 -24.83 -1.08
CA LEU A 341 -0.14 -24.64 0.27
C LEU A 341 -1.62 -25.06 0.35
N ILE A 342 -2.42 -24.71 -0.66
CA ILE A 342 -3.84 -25.12 -0.74
C ILE A 342 -3.94 -26.64 -0.74
N GLN A 343 -3.13 -27.30 -1.57
CA GLN A 343 -3.13 -28.75 -1.69
C GLN A 343 -2.72 -29.41 -0.36
N ARG A 344 -1.63 -28.94 0.27
CA ARG A 344 -1.18 -29.47 1.57
C ARG A 344 -2.21 -29.30 2.67
N ARG A 345 -2.86 -28.15 2.75
CA ARG A 345 -3.95 -27.94 3.70
C ARG A 345 -5.10 -28.91 3.44
N SER A 346 -5.52 -29.07 2.19
CA SER A 346 -6.62 -29.96 1.84
C SER A 346 -6.35 -31.42 2.20
N GLU A 347 -5.10 -31.86 2.06
CA GLU A 347 -4.65 -33.20 2.45
C GLU A 347 -4.64 -33.36 3.97
N ILE A 348 -4.11 -32.38 4.71
CA ILE A 348 -4.13 -32.37 6.18
C ILE A 348 -5.57 -32.42 6.70
N ASP A 349 -6.47 -31.61 6.12
CA ASP A 349 -7.89 -31.60 6.45
C ASP A 349 -8.55 -32.95 6.15
N ALA A 350 -8.22 -33.58 5.02
CA ALA A 350 -8.75 -34.88 4.64
C ALA A 350 -8.28 -36.01 5.58
N ILE A 351 -7.01 -36.02 6.00
CA ILE A 351 -6.51 -36.96 7.01
C ILE A 351 -7.21 -36.71 8.34
N CYS A 352 -7.34 -35.45 8.74
CA CYS A 352 -8.01 -35.08 9.98
C CYS A 352 -9.46 -35.57 10.01
N LEU A 353 -10.18 -35.46 8.88
CA LEU A 353 -11.53 -35.99 8.72
C LEU A 353 -11.57 -37.51 8.74
N MET A 354 -10.64 -38.19 8.05
CA MET A 354 -10.56 -39.65 8.03
C MET A 354 -10.33 -40.22 9.44
N LEU A 355 -9.51 -39.54 10.25
CA LEU A 355 -9.09 -39.96 11.59
C LEU A 355 -9.88 -39.29 12.73
N LYS A 356 -11.02 -38.66 12.41
CA LYS A 356 -11.78 -37.79 13.30
C LYS A 356 -12.09 -38.47 14.65
N GLY A 357 -11.82 -37.74 15.74
CA GLY A 357 -12.23 -38.11 17.11
C GLY A 357 -11.20 -38.86 17.96
N ASN A 358 -10.01 -39.19 17.42
CA ASN A 358 -9.03 -40.03 18.12
C ASN A 358 -7.64 -39.39 18.26
N GLN A 359 -6.89 -39.80 19.28
CA GLN A 359 -5.54 -39.30 19.58
C GLN A 359 -4.45 -40.36 19.37
N MET A 360 -4.64 -41.29 18.43
CA MET A 360 -3.62 -42.30 18.13
C MET A 360 -2.42 -41.67 17.42
N GLY A 361 -1.21 -42.01 17.87
CA GLY A 361 0.03 -41.60 17.23
C GLY A 361 0.27 -42.36 15.92
N MET A 362 0.85 -41.67 14.94
CA MET A 362 1.29 -42.23 13.67
C MET A 362 2.80 -42.44 13.70
N PHE A 363 3.26 -43.65 13.41
CA PHE A 363 4.68 -44.01 13.42
C PHE A 363 5.03 -44.86 12.21
N ASP A 364 6.29 -44.84 11.80
CA ASP A 364 6.77 -45.77 10.79
C ASP A 364 6.62 -47.21 11.29
N MET A 365 6.16 -48.11 10.42
CA MET A 365 5.90 -49.51 10.82
C MET A 365 7.17 -50.19 11.37
N ALA A 366 8.33 -49.88 10.79
CA ALA A 366 9.62 -50.38 11.26
C ALA A 366 9.99 -49.85 12.66
N GLU A 367 9.57 -48.63 13.01
CA GLU A 367 9.76 -48.08 14.36
C GLU A 367 8.89 -48.85 15.38
N ILE A 368 7.63 -49.15 15.02
CA ILE A 368 6.74 -49.92 15.90
C ILE A 368 7.29 -51.34 16.12
N GLU A 369 7.76 -51.99 15.06
CA GLU A 369 8.27 -53.36 15.11
C GLU A 369 9.61 -53.48 15.86
N SER A 370 10.44 -52.45 15.84
CA SER A 370 11.76 -52.44 16.48
C SER A 370 11.74 -52.03 17.96
N ARG A 371 10.57 -51.73 18.54
CA ARG A 371 10.45 -51.35 19.96
C ARG A 371 10.88 -52.49 20.89
N PRO A 372 11.62 -52.16 21.97
CA PRO A 372 12.21 -53.16 22.84
C PRO A 372 11.16 -54.02 23.56
N LEU A 373 11.57 -55.23 23.93
CA LEU A 373 10.78 -56.18 24.71
C LEU A 373 10.40 -55.56 26.06
N SER A 374 9.19 -55.88 26.53
CA SER A 374 8.58 -55.32 27.72
C SER A 374 8.73 -56.28 28.92
N HIS A 375 8.64 -55.77 30.15
CA HIS A 375 8.64 -56.61 31.36
C HIS A 375 7.39 -57.50 31.50
N CYS A 376 6.33 -57.22 30.74
CA CYS A 376 5.14 -58.04 30.58
C CYS A 376 4.83 -58.27 29.10
N GLU A 377 4.07 -59.33 28.77
CA GLU A 377 3.57 -59.51 27.41
C GLU A 377 2.68 -58.32 27.03
N LYS A 378 2.99 -57.68 25.91
CA LYS A 378 2.20 -56.56 25.38
C LYS A 378 1.82 -56.82 23.94
N ARG A 379 0.61 -56.44 23.58
CA ARG A 379 0.03 -56.53 22.25
C ARG A 379 -0.05 -55.15 21.63
N SER A 380 0.55 -54.95 20.46
CA SER A 380 0.36 -53.74 19.67
C SER A 380 -0.63 -54.04 18.54
N ARG A 381 -1.78 -53.36 18.52
CA ARG A 381 -2.69 -53.37 17.38
C ARG A 381 -2.46 -52.12 16.55
N VAL A 382 -2.19 -52.32 15.27
CA VAL A 382 -1.70 -51.27 14.37
C VAL A 382 -2.64 -51.17 13.18
N PHE A 383 -3.23 -50.00 12.99
CA PHE A 383 -3.97 -49.66 11.78
C PHE A 383 -2.99 -49.19 10.69
N VAL A 384 -2.97 -49.88 9.57
CA VAL A 384 -1.97 -49.65 8.52
C VAL A 384 -2.46 -48.60 7.53
N LEU A 385 -1.63 -47.59 7.30
CA LEU A 385 -1.81 -46.59 6.25
C LEU A 385 -0.60 -46.58 5.32
N LYS A 386 -0.86 -46.55 4.02
CA LYS A 386 0.16 -46.39 3.00
C LYS A 386 0.61 -44.95 2.88
N ILE A 387 1.90 -44.78 2.68
CA ILE A 387 2.53 -43.50 2.36
C ILE A 387 3.53 -43.69 1.22
N ASP A 388 3.53 -42.74 0.29
CA ASP A 388 4.53 -42.61 -0.76
C ASP A 388 5.34 -41.33 -0.55
N TYR A 389 6.58 -41.36 -1.02
CA TYR A 389 7.50 -40.24 -0.95
C TYR A 389 7.93 -39.90 -2.38
N ILE A 390 7.34 -38.83 -2.92
CA ILE A 390 7.60 -38.39 -4.30
C ILE A 390 8.53 -37.16 -4.32
N PRO A 391 9.24 -36.88 -5.42
CA PRO A 391 9.98 -35.62 -5.57
C PRO A 391 9.05 -34.42 -5.37
N ASP A 392 9.58 -33.30 -4.84
CA ASP A 392 8.85 -32.04 -4.69
C ASP A 392 9.45 -30.98 -5.63
N PRO A 393 8.92 -30.84 -6.87
CA PRO A 393 9.48 -29.96 -7.88
C PRO A 393 9.42 -28.48 -7.49
N LEU A 394 8.48 -28.08 -6.62
CA LEU A 394 8.40 -26.70 -6.14
C LEU A 394 9.56 -26.43 -5.18
N MET A 395 9.74 -27.31 -4.18
CA MET A 395 10.81 -27.16 -3.19
C MET A 395 12.20 -27.22 -3.85
N GLU A 396 12.39 -28.12 -4.83
CA GLU A 396 13.62 -28.17 -5.64
C GLU A 396 13.85 -26.85 -6.39
N ARG A 397 12.80 -26.27 -6.98
CA ARG A 397 12.91 -24.98 -7.68
C ARG A 397 13.26 -23.84 -6.75
N ILE A 398 12.63 -23.79 -5.57
CA ILE A 398 12.90 -22.79 -4.51
C ILE A 398 14.37 -22.87 -4.09
N GLN A 399 14.87 -24.07 -3.77
CA GLN A 399 16.26 -24.26 -3.38
C GLN A 399 17.26 -23.92 -4.49
N ASN A 400 16.99 -24.33 -5.72
CA ASN A 400 17.80 -23.97 -6.88
C ASN A 400 17.87 -22.44 -7.07
N LEU A 401 16.77 -21.73 -6.83
CA LEU A 401 16.72 -20.27 -6.92
C LEU A 401 17.61 -19.60 -5.86
N MET A 402 17.65 -20.16 -4.65
CA MET A 402 18.47 -19.65 -3.54
C MET A 402 19.94 -20.09 -3.61
N GLY A 403 20.30 -21.02 -4.51
CA GLY A 403 21.63 -21.62 -4.58
C GLY A 403 21.99 -22.48 -3.35
N ASN A 404 20.99 -22.87 -2.54
CA ASN A 404 21.18 -23.71 -1.38
C ASN A 404 20.93 -25.19 -1.78
N LEU A 405 21.92 -26.05 -1.60
CA LEU A 405 21.92 -27.46 -2.05
C LEU A 405 21.53 -28.45 -0.93
N GLU A 406 20.86 -28.00 0.12
CA GLU A 406 20.36 -28.91 1.15
C GLU A 406 19.39 -29.93 0.54
N PRO A 407 19.40 -31.21 0.92
CA PRO A 407 18.47 -32.18 0.34
C PRO A 407 17.00 -31.77 0.54
N VAL A 408 16.26 -31.62 -0.56
CA VAL A 408 14.79 -31.45 -0.51
C VAL A 408 14.17 -32.71 0.08
N MET A 409 13.35 -32.56 1.12
CA MET A 409 12.58 -33.68 1.63
C MET A 409 11.54 -34.09 0.59
N LYS A 410 11.46 -35.40 0.33
CA LYS A 410 10.44 -35.94 -0.54
C LYS A 410 9.06 -35.64 0.03
N LEU A 411 8.14 -35.23 -0.83
CA LEU A 411 6.77 -34.91 -0.46
C LEU A 411 6.03 -36.19 -0.04
N PRO A 412 5.47 -36.25 1.18
CA PRO A 412 4.62 -37.36 1.60
C PRO A 412 3.26 -37.29 0.91
N VAL A 413 2.84 -38.42 0.32
CA VAL A 413 1.53 -38.58 -0.32
C VAL A 413 0.85 -39.80 0.26
N PHE A 414 -0.43 -39.66 0.63
CA PHE A 414 -1.24 -40.77 1.15
C PHE A 414 -2.19 -41.24 0.03
N PRO A 415 -1.96 -42.43 -0.57
CA PRO A 415 -2.80 -42.95 -1.63
C PRO A 415 -4.28 -43.04 -1.24
N ALA A 416 -4.56 -43.32 0.03
CA ALA A 416 -5.91 -43.31 0.60
C ALA A 416 -6.67 -41.99 0.33
N ILE A 417 -6.01 -40.84 0.43
CA ILE A 417 -6.59 -39.51 0.19
C ILE A 417 -6.77 -39.27 -1.32
N ALA A 418 -5.76 -39.63 -2.12
CA ALA A 418 -5.76 -39.42 -3.56
C ALA A 418 -6.79 -40.31 -4.30
N SER A 419 -7.22 -41.41 -3.68
CA SER A 419 -8.07 -42.44 -4.29
C SER A 419 -9.57 -42.10 -4.42
N GLY A 420 -9.99 -40.90 -4.01
CA GLY A 420 -11.36 -40.42 -4.13
C GLY A 420 -12.24 -40.70 -2.90
N LYS A 421 -13.42 -40.06 -2.86
CA LYS A 421 -14.28 -40.00 -1.66
C LYS A 421 -14.82 -41.36 -1.20
N GLU A 422 -15.09 -42.27 -2.12
CA GLU A 422 -15.69 -43.58 -1.80
C GLU A 422 -14.70 -44.48 -1.05
N ARG A 423 -13.48 -44.63 -1.57
CA ARG A 423 -12.43 -45.41 -0.90
C ARG A 423 -12.00 -44.78 0.42
N LEU A 424 -11.90 -43.45 0.48
CA LEU A 424 -11.66 -42.73 1.73
C LEU A 424 -12.76 -43.01 2.77
N GLY A 425 -14.02 -43.10 2.35
CA GLY A 425 -15.16 -43.43 3.22
C GLY A 425 -15.10 -44.86 3.78
N ILE A 426 -14.65 -45.82 2.97
CA ILE A 426 -14.43 -47.21 3.43
C ILE A 426 -13.33 -47.22 4.51
N ILE A 427 -12.17 -46.64 4.22
CA ILE A 427 -11.02 -46.60 5.14
C ILE A 427 -11.40 -45.87 6.44
N SER A 428 -12.14 -44.76 6.34
CA SER A 428 -12.61 -44.01 7.51
C SER A 428 -13.58 -44.82 8.38
N ARG A 429 -14.45 -45.65 7.78
CA ARG A 429 -15.33 -46.56 8.54
C ARG A 429 -14.53 -47.65 9.26
N THR A 430 -13.57 -48.28 8.57
CA THR A 430 -12.68 -49.27 9.19
C THR A 430 -11.87 -48.66 10.33
N PHE A 431 -11.37 -47.43 10.14
CA PHE A 431 -10.67 -46.72 11.21
C PHE A 431 -11.59 -46.40 12.39
N HIS A 432 -12.84 -46.01 12.13
CA HIS A 432 -13.82 -45.76 13.19
C HIS A 432 -14.05 -47.02 14.04
N GLU A 433 -14.28 -48.17 13.41
CA GLU A 433 -14.43 -49.47 14.10
C GLU A 433 -13.19 -49.82 14.92
N PHE A 434 -11.99 -49.67 14.33
CA PHE A 434 -10.71 -49.88 15.02
C PHE A 434 -10.55 -48.97 16.23
N SER A 435 -10.98 -47.71 16.11
CA SER A 435 -10.87 -46.72 17.16
C SER A 435 -11.86 -46.93 18.30
N GLU A 436 -13.07 -47.40 17.98
CA GLU A 436 -14.05 -47.80 18.98
C GLU A 436 -13.48 -48.98 19.79
N GLU A 437 -12.94 -50.01 19.14
CA GLU A 437 -12.30 -51.13 19.84
C GLU A 437 -11.18 -50.65 20.77
N ALA A 438 -10.33 -49.73 20.31
CA ALA A 438 -9.30 -49.12 21.16
C ALA A 438 -9.87 -48.42 22.40
N ARG A 439 -11.01 -47.74 22.25
CA ARG A 439 -11.71 -47.07 23.35
C ARG A 439 -12.24 -48.07 24.36
N TRP A 440 -12.87 -49.16 23.90
CA TRP A 440 -13.37 -50.23 24.77
C TRP A 440 -12.24 -50.96 25.52
N CYS A 441 -11.10 -51.18 24.86
CA CYS A 441 -9.93 -51.86 25.43
C CYS A 441 -8.96 -50.94 26.17
N SER A 442 -9.27 -49.64 26.34
CA SER A 442 -8.35 -48.65 26.93
C SER A 442 -7.96 -48.92 28.40
N ASN A 443 -8.73 -49.76 29.10
CA ASN A 443 -8.44 -50.20 30.48
C ASN A 443 -7.48 -51.41 30.55
N GLU A 444 -7.16 -52.06 29.42
CA GLU A 444 -6.20 -53.16 29.39
C GLU A 444 -4.76 -52.62 29.36
N GLN A 445 -4.01 -52.80 30.46
CA GLN A 445 -2.60 -52.36 30.57
C GLN A 445 -1.64 -53.05 29.57
N TYR A 446 -2.13 -53.98 28.76
CA TYR A 446 -1.33 -54.85 27.89
C TYR A 446 -1.49 -54.56 26.40
N SER A 447 -2.35 -53.60 26.00
CA SER A 447 -2.67 -53.36 24.58
C SER A 447 -2.36 -51.92 24.14
N TYR A 448 -1.54 -51.73 23.11
CA TYR A 448 -1.28 -50.42 22.47
C TYR A 448 -1.99 -50.32 21.12
N TYR A 449 -2.69 -49.20 20.88
CA TYR A 449 -3.38 -48.92 19.63
C TYR A 449 -2.73 -47.74 18.92
N GLN A 450 -2.26 -47.97 17.70
CA GLN A 450 -1.45 -47.00 16.95
C GLN A 450 -1.75 -47.07 15.46
N ILE A 451 -1.28 -46.08 14.72
CA ILE A 451 -1.32 -46.04 13.26
C ILE A 451 0.09 -46.29 12.73
N GLY A 452 0.25 -47.30 11.88
CA GLY A 452 1.52 -47.68 11.26
C GLY A 452 1.59 -47.20 9.82
N LEU A 453 2.65 -46.47 9.48
CA LEU A 453 2.94 -46.03 8.13
C LEU A 453 3.78 -47.07 7.39
N VAL A 454 3.31 -47.53 6.24
CA VAL A 454 4.04 -48.47 5.37
C VAL A 454 4.24 -47.87 3.97
N PRO A 455 5.38 -48.11 3.31
CA PRO A 455 5.58 -47.65 1.94
C PRO A 455 4.58 -48.33 1.00
N ALA A 456 3.91 -47.56 0.13
CA ALA A 456 2.85 -48.11 -0.72
C ALA A 456 3.36 -49.12 -1.74
N SER A 457 4.59 -48.90 -2.24
CA SER A 457 5.26 -49.66 -3.29
C SER A 457 5.88 -50.98 -2.83
N THR A 458 6.26 -51.11 -1.56
CA THR A 458 6.99 -52.31 -1.06
C THR A 458 6.16 -53.17 -0.10
N SER A 459 5.07 -52.63 0.45
CA SER A 459 4.21 -53.37 1.38
C SER A 459 3.06 -54.07 0.66
N PRO A 460 2.87 -55.39 0.87
CA PRO A 460 1.70 -56.12 0.36
C PRO A 460 0.41 -55.79 1.12
N LEU A 461 0.50 -55.10 2.27
CA LEU A 461 -0.65 -54.76 3.11
C LEU A 461 -1.49 -53.68 2.44
N GLU A 462 -2.81 -53.77 2.53
CA GLU A 462 -3.73 -52.74 2.01
C GLU A 462 -4.00 -51.64 3.05
N ASP A 463 -4.38 -50.44 2.58
CA ASP A 463 -4.83 -49.36 3.46
C ASP A 463 -6.02 -49.83 4.32
N GLY A 464 -5.94 -49.58 5.62
CA GLY A 464 -6.96 -49.98 6.59
C GLY A 464 -6.81 -51.42 7.13
N THR A 465 -5.76 -52.14 6.73
CA THR A 465 -5.43 -53.43 7.35
C THR A 465 -5.09 -53.25 8.82
N ILE A 466 -5.60 -54.13 9.68
CA ILE A 466 -5.25 -54.15 11.12
C ILE A 466 -4.25 -55.27 11.36
N LYS A 467 -3.04 -54.93 11.81
CA LYS A 467 -1.99 -55.88 12.17
C LYS A 467 -1.88 -55.99 13.70
N THR A 468 -1.65 -57.18 14.20
CA THR A 468 -1.32 -57.42 15.61
C THR A 468 0.14 -57.84 15.74
N ILE A 469 0.89 -57.17 16.61
CA ILE A 469 2.26 -57.52 16.99
C ILE A 469 2.26 -57.93 18.46
N LEU A 470 2.92 -59.04 18.77
CA LEU A 470 3.11 -59.51 20.14
C LEU A 470 4.55 -59.20 20.56
N HIS A 471 4.70 -58.51 21.68
CA HIS A 471 5.99 -58.25 22.33
C HIS A 471 6.11 -59.22 23.51
N PRO A 472 6.86 -60.33 23.38
CA PRO A 472 7.00 -61.30 24.46
C PRO A 472 7.73 -60.69 25.67
N ALA A 473 7.43 -61.20 26.86
CA ALA A 473 8.09 -60.76 28.09
C ALA A 473 9.55 -61.25 28.14
N ILE A 474 10.43 -60.49 28.81
CA ILE A 474 11.79 -60.94 29.11
C ILE A 474 11.71 -62.15 30.05
N THR A 475 11.98 -63.37 29.55
CA THR A 475 12.22 -64.54 30.40
C THR A 475 13.61 -64.44 31.01
N ALA A 476 13.70 -64.19 32.32
CA ALA A 476 14.98 -64.28 33.04
C ALA A 476 15.49 -65.74 33.05
N PRO A 477 16.81 -65.98 32.98
CA PRO A 477 17.35 -67.33 33.08
C PRO A 477 17.17 -67.87 34.50
N VAL A 478 16.63 -69.09 34.59
CA VAL A 478 16.50 -69.86 35.83
C VAL A 478 17.88 -70.44 36.18
N GLU A 479 18.56 -69.85 37.15
CA GLU A 479 19.62 -70.52 37.92
C GLU A 479 19.36 -70.32 39.41
N THR A 480 18.46 -71.14 39.97
CA THR A 480 18.49 -71.48 41.40
C THR A 480 19.62 -72.47 41.63
N THR A 481 20.82 -71.97 41.93
CA THR A 481 21.85 -72.74 42.61
C THR A 481 21.95 -72.25 44.05
N CYS A 482 21.62 -73.14 44.98
CA CYS A 482 21.61 -72.93 46.42
C CYS A 482 23.00 -72.54 46.96
N LEU A 483 23.06 -71.51 47.81
CA LEU A 483 24.04 -71.43 48.90
C LEU A 483 23.38 -70.83 50.17
N PRO A 484 23.66 -71.38 51.37
CA PRO A 484 23.03 -70.93 52.61
C PRO A 484 23.87 -69.92 53.41
N ILE A 485 23.13 -69.01 54.07
CA ILE A 485 23.34 -68.42 55.42
C ILE A 485 24.69 -67.75 55.74
N ALA A 486 24.64 -66.43 55.99
CA ALA A 486 25.22 -65.84 57.22
C ALA A 486 24.55 -64.51 57.59
N ARG A 487 24.22 -64.40 58.88
CA ARG A 487 23.75 -63.24 59.67
C ARG A 487 24.85 -62.15 59.70
N SER A 488 24.68 -60.87 60.03
CA SER A 488 23.84 -60.17 61.00
C SER A 488 24.02 -58.64 60.83
N SER A 489 22.93 -57.91 61.07
CA SER A 489 22.68 -56.58 61.67
C SER A 489 23.79 -55.50 61.88
N PRO A 490 23.38 -54.22 62.00
CA PRO A 490 24.15 -53.01 61.67
C PRO A 490 24.74 -52.27 62.89
N VAL A 491 25.45 -51.15 62.67
CA VAL A 491 25.27 -49.83 63.33
C VAL A 491 26.43 -48.89 62.95
N GLU A 492 26.06 -47.61 62.88
CA GLU A 492 26.81 -46.40 62.55
C GLU A 492 28.09 -46.14 63.35
N SER A 493 28.99 -45.36 62.74
CA SER A 493 29.35 -43.99 63.17
C SER A 493 30.86 -43.68 63.22
N GLU A 494 31.16 -42.55 62.57
CA GLU A 494 32.15 -41.52 62.92
C GLU A 494 33.66 -41.65 62.60
N LYS A 495 34.06 -40.63 61.79
CA LYS A 495 35.17 -39.67 61.96
C LYS A 495 36.55 -39.92 61.31
N SER A 496 36.80 -39.01 60.36
CA SER A 496 38.01 -38.19 60.16
C SER A 496 39.30 -38.88 59.67
N LEU A 497 39.85 -38.46 58.52
CA LEU A 497 40.81 -37.33 58.40
C LEU A 497 41.21 -37.07 56.93
N ASN A 498 41.70 -35.85 56.74
CA ASN A 498 42.10 -35.08 55.55
C ASN A 498 43.09 -35.65 54.51
N LYS A 499 42.92 -35.09 53.27
CA LYS A 499 43.90 -34.69 52.21
C LYS A 499 44.61 -35.83 51.43
N ASP A 500 44.69 -35.81 50.08
CA ASP A 500 45.18 -34.75 49.17
C ASP A 500 44.60 -34.84 47.73
N GLN A 501 44.53 -33.68 47.05
CA GLN A 501 44.74 -33.35 45.60
C GLN A 501 44.24 -34.32 44.50
N GLN A 502 43.56 -33.94 43.40
CA GLN A 502 43.51 -32.71 42.59
C GLN A 502 42.34 -32.79 41.57
N HIS A 503 41.73 -31.62 41.29
CA HIS A 503 40.92 -31.22 40.11
C HIS A 503 39.55 -31.86 39.84
N GLN A 504 38.52 -31.14 39.39
CA GLN A 504 38.05 -29.76 39.53
C GLN A 504 36.57 -29.81 39.10
N GLN A 505 35.71 -29.40 40.01
CA GLN A 505 34.24 -29.40 39.94
C GLN A 505 33.78 -27.97 39.53
N LEU A 506 32.69 -27.79 38.75
CA LEU A 506 31.36 -27.29 39.20
C LEU A 506 31.43 -25.87 39.86
N LEU A 507 30.53 -24.87 39.74
CA LEU A 507 29.10 -24.74 39.45
C LEU A 507 28.73 -23.23 39.41
N CYS A 508 27.61 -22.92 38.74
CA CYS A 508 26.49 -22.00 39.05
C CYS A 508 26.65 -20.53 39.55
N LEU A 509 26.01 -19.62 38.77
CA LEU A 509 24.93 -18.62 39.08
C LEU A 509 25.11 -17.60 40.24
N PRO A 510 24.30 -16.51 40.41
CA PRO A 510 23.57 -15.58 39.52
C PRO A 510 23.73 -14.05 39.91
N ILE A 511 22.90 -13.14 39.34
CA ILE A 511 22.41 -11.81 39.85
C ILE A 511 22.98 -10.47 39.25
N ILE A 512 22.11 -9.79 38.46
CA ILE A 512 21.65 -8.36 38.37
C ILE A 512 22.59 -7.15 38.66
N ASN A 513 22.61 -6.21 37.66
CA ASN A 513 22.88 -4.73 37.63
C ASN A 513 24.28 -4.23 38.10
N ASN A 514 24.98 -3.27 37.47
CA ASN A 514 24.57 -2.03 36.81
C ASN A 514 25.76 -1.42 36.00
N LEU A 515 25.43 -0.55 35.03
CA LEU A 515 26.22 0.58 34.49
C LEU A 515 27.58 0.35 33.79
N SER A 516 27.60 0.80 32.52
CA SER A 516 28.51 1.82 31.95
C SER A 516 29.41 1.40 30.77
N GLN A 517 29.27 2.19 29.70
CA GLN A 517 30.25 2.55 28.65
C GLN A 517 30.51 1.58 27.48
N ASN A 518 30.09 2.06 26.30
CA ASN A 518 30.62 1.72 24.97
C ASN A 518 32.15 1.82 24.92
N PRO A 519 32.81 1.08 24.00
CA PRO A 519 33.17 1.75 22.76
C PRO A 519 32.85 0.95 21.49
N ALA A 520 32.64 1.72 20.42
CA ALA A 520 32.46 1.30 19.05
C ALA A 520 33.60 0.41 18.51
N GLY A 521 33.24 -0.55 17.65
CA GLY A 521 34.17 -1.45 16.97
C GLY A 521 33.59 -2.07 15.70
N ASN A 522 33.53 -1.27 14.64
CA ASN A 522 33.52 -1.56 13.20
C ASN A 522 33.28 -3.01 12.72
N VAL A 523 32.12 -3.23 12.09
CA VAL A 523 31.92 -4.22 11.02
C VAL A 523 31.68 -3.44 9.71
N PRO A 524 32.39 -3.75 8.60
CA PRO A 524 32.38 -2.89 7.42
C PRO A 524 31.04 -2.95 6.70
N LYS A 525 30.32 -1.82 6.69
CA LYS A 525 29.28 -1.56 5.68
C LYS A 525 29.95 -1.58 4.32
N LYS A 526 29.54 -2.51 3.45
CA LYS A 526 29.81 -2.41 2.00
C LYS A 526 29.10 -1.15 1.49
N THR A 527 29.82 -0.04 1.48
CA THR A 527 29.45 1.15 0.72
C THR A 527 29.48 0.75 -0.75
N LEU A 528 28.33 0.77 -1.41
CA LEU A 528 28.25 0.82 -2.86
C LEU A 528 29.04 2.03 -3.32
N THR A 529 30.24 1.80 -3.86
CA THR A 529 31.04 2.83 -4.51
C THR A 529 30.26 3.34 -5.70
N VAL A 530 29.77 4.57 -5.58
CA VAL A 530 29.14 5.36 -6.63
C VAL A 530 30.19 5.64 -7.70
N SER A 531 30.05 5.04 -8.89
CA SER A 531 30.81 5.49 -10.05
C SER A 531 30.19 6.77 -10.57
N ASN A 532 31.01 7.81 -10.72
CA ASN A 532 30.61 9.10 -11.24
C ASN A 532 30.04 9.01 -12.66
N GLN A 533 28.91 9.68 -12.83
CA GLN A 533 28.45 10.42 -14.01
C GLN A 533 28.34 9.63 -15.32
N SER A 534 27.13 9.17 -15.62
CA SER A 534 26.67 9.14 -17.00
C SER A 534 26.20 10.55 -17.40
N ASP A 535 26.71 11.04 -18.52
CA ASP A 535 26.26 12.29 -19.16
C ASP A 535 24.93 12.13 -19.90
N ASN A 536 24.27 10.97 -19.77
CA ASN A 536 23.00 10.73 -20.40
C ASN A 536 21.89 11.43 -19.61
N PRO A 537 21.27 12.49 -20.16
CA PRO A 537 20.24 13.24 -19.47
C PRO A 537 19.08 12.37 -18.96
N TYR A 538 18.69 11.35 -19.72
CA TYR A 538 17.56 10.51 -19.39
C TYR A 538 17.79 9.59 -18.17
N GLU A 539 19.04 9.22 -17.91
CA GLU A 539 19.39 8.36 -16.77
C GLU A 539 19.28 9.09 -15.43
N LYS A 540 19.50 10.42 -15.41
CA LYS A 540 19.40 11.24 -14.20
C LYS A 540 17.95 11.37 -13.72
N VAL A 541 17.00 11.62 -14.63
CA VAL A 541 15.56 11.74 -14.30
C VAL A 541 15.01 10.40 -13.79
N ALA A 542 15.37 9.31 -14.47
CA ALA A 542 15.05 7.95 -14.05
C ALA A 542 15.56 7.63 -12.64
N TYR A 543 16.79 8.04 -12.34
CA TYR A 543 17.43 7.85 -11.04
C TYR A 543 16.73 8.63 -9.90
N PHE A 544 16.28 9.86 -10.14
CA PHE A 544 15.54 10.65 -9.14
C PHE A 544 14.16 10.05 -8.80
N LEU A 545 13.43 9.57 -9.81
CA LEU A 545 12.18 8.85 -9.61
C LEU A 545 12.40 7.57 -8.80
N LEU A 546 13.46 6.82 -9.11
CA LEU A 546 13.85 5.62 -8.37
C LEU A 546 14.14 5.89 -6.89
N LYS A 547 14.90 6.95 -6.61
CA LYS A 547 15.25 7.38 -5.25
C LYS A 547 14.01 7.77 -4.45
N SER A 548 13.04 8.42 -5.08
CA SER A 548 11.77 8.80 -4.45
C SER A 548 10.95 7.56 -4.07
N ILE A 549 10.97 6.50 -4.89
CA ILE A 549 10.28 5.22 -4.63
C ILE A 549 10.96 4.44 -3.50
N MET A 550 12.29 4.42 -3.45
CA MET A 550 13.03 3.78 -2.34
C MET A 550 12.79 4.45 -0.98
N MET A 551 12.35 5.71 -0.98
CA MET A 551 11.97 6.46 0.22
C MET A 551 10.51 6.19 0.65
N ILE A 552 9.70 5.57 -0.22
CA ILE A 552 8.37 5.04 0.15
C ILE A 552 8.59 3.66 0.79
N SER A 553 9.16 3.66 1.99
CA SER A 553 9.18 2.51 2.89
C SER A 553 7.79 2.35 3.54
N PRO A 554 7.32 1.13 3.84
CA PRO A 554 6.01 0.90 4.45
C PRO A 554 6.07 1.21 5.96
N GLU A 555 6.13 2.50 6.31
CA GLU A 555 5.74 2.96 7.65
C GLU A 555 4.38 3.61 7.51
N THR A 556 3.33 2.80 7.50
CA THR A 556 1.92 3.12 7.86
C THR A 556 1.00 1.98 7.43
N PHE A 557 1.08 0.86 8.14
CA PHE A 557 -0.09 0.02 8.37
C PHE A 557 -0.16 -0.15 9.88
N ASP A 558 -0.73 0.85 10.55
CA ASP A 558 -1.18 0.67 11.93
C ASP A 558 -2.28 -0.39 11.92
N ASP A 559 -2.08 -1.43 12.74
CA ASP A 559 -3.03 -2.48 13.07
C ASP A 559 -4.27 -1.86 13.75
N GLU A 560 -5.26 -1.42 12.97
CA GLU A 560 -6.64 -1.43 13.44
C GLU A 560 -7.17 -2.86 13.36
N ASN A 561 -6.85 -3.66 14.39
CA ASN A 561 -7.71 -4.70 15.00
C ASN A 561 -6.87 -5.60 15.91
N ASN A 562 -6.55 -5.09 17.10
CA ASN A 562 -6.34 -5.93 18.28
C ASN A 562 -7.39 -5.54 19.33
N VAL A 563 -8.54 -6.22 19.28
CA VAL A 563 -9.43 -6.50 20.42
C VAL A 563 -9.77 -7.97 20.39
#